data_AF-A0A9E8S9Y0-F1
#
_entry.id   AF-A0A9E8S9Y0-F1
#
_cell.length_a   1.000
_cell.length_b   1.000
_cell.length_c   1.000
_cell.angle_alpha   90.00
_cell.angle_beta   90.00
_cell.angle_gamma   90.00
#
_symmetry.space_group_name_H-M   'P 1'
#
loop_
_entity.id
_entity.type
_entity.pdbx_description
1 polymer ?
#
loop_
_entity_poly.entity_id
_entity_poly.type
_entity_poly.pdbx_seq_one_letter_code
_entity_poly.pdbx_strand_id
1 'polypeptide(L)'
;MTAADLAPAIAAGVMALVLAALAVLQVLVAAGRPYGRLVWGGQHETLPRTLRIGSVISVGLYAAMALVAIARAGAFGMPGTGILVAAWVLVGYFALGILMNGISRSRPERAVMTPVCAVLAACSLVLALN
;
A
#
# COMPACT_ATOMS: atom_id res chain seq x y z
N MET A 1 26.54 0.80 -1.37
CA MET A 1 25.36 1.68 -1.19
C MET A 1 25.89 3.04 -0.80
N THR A 2 25.74 4.05 -1.65
CA THR A 2 26.17 5.42 -1.32
C THR A 2 25.14 6.07 -0.38
N ALA A 3 25.48 7.19 0.26
CA ALA A 3 24.52 7.94 1.07
C ALA A 3 23.29 8.39 0.26
N ALA A 4 23.45 8.60 -1.06
CA ALA A 4 22.37 8.96 -1.98
C ALA A 4 21.37 7.82 -2.21
N ASP A 5 21.80 6.56 -2.11
CA ASP A 5 20.95 5.39 -2.35
C ASP A 5 20.21 4.92 -1.08
N LEU A 6 20.57 5.44 0.08
CA LEU A 6 20.05 4.98 1.36
C LEU A 6 18.56 5.36 1.54
N ALA A 7 18.17 6.57 1.18
CA ALA A 7 16.80 7.04 1.27
C ALA A 7 15.81 6.23 0.42
N PRO A 8 16.03 6.00 -0.89
CA PRO A 8 15.14 5.17 -1.69
C PRO A 8 15.13 3.70 -1.24
N ALA A 9 16.27 3.15 -0.80
CA ALA A 9 16.32 1.79 -0.26
C ALA A 9 15.47 1.63 1.01
N ILE A 10 15.59 2.57 1.97
CA ILE A 10 14.76 2.58 3.18
C ILE A 10 13.29 2.76 2.83
N ALA A 11 12.96 3.71 1.95
CA ALA A 11 11.58 3.96 1.54
C ALA A 11 10.95 2.72 0.89
N ALA A 12 11.66 2.03 0.00
CA ALA A 12 11.20 0.78 -0.60
C ALA A 12 11.02 -0.33 0.44
N GLY A 13 11.96 -0.47 1.39
CA GLY A 13 11.86 -1.46 2.46
C GLY A 13 10.66 -1.23 3.38
N VAL A 14 10.44 0.01 3.82
CA VAL A 14 9.27 0.39 4.64
C VAL A 14 7.98 0.16 3.86
N MET A 15 7.91 0.61 2.61
CA MET A 15 6.75 0.42 1.75
C MET A 15 6.42 -1.07 1.56
N ALA A 16 7.42 -1.89 1.27
CA ALA A 16 7.26 -3.33 1.11
C ALA A 16 6.77 -4.01 2.40
N LEU A 17 7.31 -3.62 3.56
CA LEU A 17 6.89 -4.15 4.86
C LEU A 17 5.43 -3.81 5.17
N VAL A 18 5.03 -2.56 4.94
CA VAL A 18 3.65 -2.11 5.17
C VAL A 18 2.69 -2.80 4.21
N LEU A 19 3.04 -2.92 2.92
CA LEU A 19 2.24 -3.63 1.93
C LEU A 19 2.13 -5.13 2.25
N ALA A 20 3.19 -5.76 2.78
CA ALA A 20 3.15 -7.14 3.23
C ALA A 20 2.21 -7.32 4.43
N ALA A 21 2.24 -6.41 5.41
CA ALA A 21 1.30 -6.42 6.53
C ALA A 21 -0.16 -6.25 6.05
N LEU A 22 -0.40 -5.36 5.10
CA LEU A 22 -1.71 -5.21 4.45
C LEU A 22 -2.12 -6.46 3.68
N ALA A 23 -1.20 -7.13 2.97
CA ALA A 23 -1.47 -8.38 2.29
C ALA A 23 -1.90 -9.47 3.26
N VAL A 24 -1.22 -9.60 4.41
CA VAL A 24 -1.64 -10.52 5.49
C VAL A 24 -3.05 -10.17 5.98
N LEU A 25 -3.36 -8.90 6.23
CA LEU A 25 -4.71 -8.47 6.59
C LEU A 25 -5.74 -8.87 5.53
N GLN A 26 -5.46 -8.63 4.24
CA GLN A 26 -6.36 -8.98 3.14
C GLN A 26 -6.57 -10.50 3.03
N VAL A 27 -5.54 -11.31 3.23
CA VAL A 27 -5.66 -12.78 3.29
C VAL A 27 -6.55 -13.20 4.44
N LEU A 28 -6.37 -12.62 5.64
CA LEU A 28 -7.20 -12.94 6.81
C LEU A 28 -8.68 -12.61 6.58
N VAL A 29 -8.99 -11.43 6.05
CA VAL A 29 -10.39 -11.05 5.77
C VAL A 29 -11.00 -11.83 4.60
N ALA A 30 -10.20 -12.18 3.58
CA ALA A 30 -10.61 -13.09 2.51
C ALA A 30 -10.95 -14.49 3.05
N ALA A 31 -10.19 -14.98 4.03
CA ALA A 31 -10.46 -16.22 4.75
C ALA A 31 -11.66 -16.14 5.72
N GLY A 32 -12.28 -14.97 5.87
CA GLY A 32 -13.45 -14.76 6.71
C GLY A 32 -13.14 -14.48 8.18
N ARG A 33 -11.93 -14.03 8.51
CA ARG A 33 -11.60 -13.55 9.86
C ARG A 33 -12.25 -12.19 10.13
N PRO A 34 -12.59 -11.88 11.41
CA PRO A 34 -13.41 -10.72 11.78
C PRO A 34 -12.64 -9.38 11.80
N TYR A 35 -11.80 -9.13 10.79
CA TYR A 35 -11.01 -7.90 10.66
C TYR A 35 -11.58 -6.92 9.63
N GLY A 36 -12.78 -7.19 9.10
CA GLY A 36 -13.41 -6.37 8.07
C GLY A 36 -13.70 -4.94 8.53
N ARG A 37 -13.77 -4.66 9.84
CA ARG A 37 -13.89 -3.27 10.36
C ARG A 37 -12.72 -2.36 9.98
N LEU A 38 -11.57 -2.94 9.61
CA LEU A 38 -10.36 -2.21 9.21
C LEU A 38 -10.29 -1.91 7.72
N VAL A 39 -11.20 -2.45 6.89
CA VAL A 39 -11.11 -2.38 5.43
C VAL A 39 -12.50 -2.23 4.80
N TRP A 40 -12.56 -1.84 3.53
CA TRP A 40 -13.82 -1.78 2.76
C TRP A 40 -14.92 -0.94 3.44
N GLY A 41 -14.56 0.17 4.09
CA GLY A 41 -15.51 1.05 4.77
C GLY A 41 -15.95 0.56 6.16
N GLY A 42 -15.45 -0.60 6.61
CA GLY A 42 -15.66 -1.17 7.93
C GLY A 42 -17.11 -1.53 8.29
N GLN A 43 -18.00 -1.62 7.31
CA GLN A 43 -19.42 -1.94 7.51
C GLN A 43 -19.67 -3.40 7.93
N HIS A 44 -18.74 -4.29 7.59
CA HIS A 44 -18.86 -5.72 7.85
C HIS A 44 -17.67 -6.16 8.70
N GLU A 45 -17.93 -6.72 9.88
CA GLU A 45 -16.88 -7.31 10.69
C GLU A 45 -16.27 -8.55 10.01
N THR A 46 -17.11 -9.40 9.44
CA THR A 46 -16.73 -10.50 8.57
C THR A 46 -17.21 -10.21 7.15
N LEU A 47 -16.30 -10.22 6.17
CA LEU A 47 -16.63 -9.76 4.82
C LEU A 47 -17.61 -10.69 4.08
N PRO A 48 -18.58 -10.13 3.33
CA PRO A 48 -19.37 -10.88 2.34
C PRO A 48 -18.49 -11.35 1.17
N ARG A 49 -18.98 -12.33 0.39
CA ARG A 49 -18.20 -13.00 -0.67
C ARG A 49 -17.58 -12.03 -1.68
N THR A 50 -18.30 -10.99 -2.10
CA THR A 50 -17.81 -10.00 -3.07
C THR A 50 -16.60 -9.24 -2.55
N LEU A 51 -16.63 -8.79 -1.30
CA LEU A 51 -15.50 -8.09 -0.66
C LEU A 51 -14.33 -9.03 -0.36
N ARG A 52 -14.57 -10.33 -0.14
CA ARG A 52 -13.49 -11.33 -0.04
C ARG A 52 -12.73 -11.48 -1.36
N ILE A 53 -13.43 -11.51 -2.50
CA ILE A 53 -12.80 -11.53 -3.83
C ILE A 53 -11.98 -10.26 -4.03
N GLY A 54 -12.53 -9.09 -3.69
CA GLY A 54 -11.79 -7.82 -3.73
C GLY A 54 -10.53 -7.85 -2.85
N SER A 55 -10.58 -8.52 -1.71
CA SER A 55 -9.44 -8.69 -0.80
C SER A 55 -8.34 -9.56 -1.43
N VAL A 56 -8.71 -10.66 -2.11
CA VAL A 56 -7.75 -11.49 -2.87
C VAL A 56 -7.08 -10.67 -3.98
N ILE A 57 -7.84 -9.87 -4.72
CA ILE A 57 -7.28 -8.98 -5.77
C ILE A 57 -6.32 -7.97 -5.15
N SER A 58 -6.66 -7.42 -3.98
CA SER A 58 -5.83 -6.44 -3.27
C SER A 58 -4.45 -7.00 -2.91
N VAL A 59 -4.34 -8.29 -2.55
CA VAL A 59 -3.04 -8.95 -2.31
C VAL A 59 -2.14 -8.88 -3.54
N GLY A 60 -2.67 -9.18 -4.73
CA GLY A 60 -1.92 -9.09 -5.98
C GLY A 60 -1.51 -7.66 -6.31
N LEU A 61 -2.39 -6.69 -6.09
CA LEU A 61 -2.08 -5.27 -6.26
C LEU A 61 -0.96 -4.82 -5.30
N TYR A 62 -0.99 -5.21 -4.03
CA TYR A 62 0.06 -4.86 -3.07
C TYR A 62 1.41 -5.47 -3.45
N ALA A 63 1.43 -6.70 -3.97
CA ALA A 63 2.65 -7.31 -4.48
C ALA A 63 3.21 -6.52 -5.68
N ALA A 64 2.37 -6.14 -6.64
CA ALA A 64 2.77 -5.32 -7.78
C ALA A 64 3.31 -3.94 -7.35
N MET A 65 2.65 -3.29 -6.39
CA MET A 65 3.11 -2.01 -5.82
C MET A 65 4.48 -2.14 -5.13
N ALA A 66 4.71 -3.23 -4.39
CA ALA A 66 6.00 -3.49 -3.76
C ALA A 66 7.11 -3.73 -4.80
N LEU A 67 6.81 -4.43 -5.90
CA LEU A 67 7.76 -4.62 -7.00
C LEU A 67 8.16 -3.29 -7.66
N VAL A 68 7.21 -2.37 -7.87
CA VAL A 68 7.50 -1.01 -8.35
C VAL A 68 8.45 -0.29 -7.40
N ALA A 69 8.22 -0.38 -6.08
CA ALA A 69 9.06 0.25 -5.08
C ALA A 69 10.49 -0.31 -5.07
N ILE A 70 10.65 -1.63 -5.11
CA ILE A 70 11.95 -2.31 -5.15
C ILE A 70 12.70 -1.97 -6.45
N ALA A 71 11.99 -1.94 -7.58
CA ALA A 71 12.57 -1.54 -8.86
C ALA A 71 13.04 -0.08 -8.83
N ARG A 72 12.29 0.82 -8.18
CA ARG A 72 12.70 2.21 -8.00
C ARG A 72 13.89 2.42 -7.09
N ALA A 73 14.07 1.58 -6.09
CA ALA A 73 15.27 1.59 -5.26
C ALA A 73 16.55 1.11 -5.98
N GLY A 74 16.49 0.84 -7.30
CA GLY A 74 17.66 0.51 -8.10
C GLY A 74 18.09 -0.96 -8.02
N ALA A 75 17.28 -1.84 -7.41
CA ALA A 75 17.61 -3.25 -7.21
C ALA A 75 17.83 -4.05 -8.51
N PHE A 76 17.32 -3.56 -9.65
CA PHE A 76 17.40 -4.25 -10.95
C PHE A 76 18.22 -3.50 -12.02
N GLY A 77 18.90 -2.40 -11.66
CA GLY A 77 19.60 -1.52 -12.62
C GLY A 77 18.64 -0.56 -13.34
N MET A 78 18.97 0.74 -13.33
CA MET A 78 18.25 1.90 -13.88
C MET A 78 16.72 1.73 -14.14
N PRO A 79 15.85 2.21 -13.23
CA PRO A 79 14.41 2.11 -13.43
C PRO A 79 13.97 2.94 -14.65
N GLY A 80 13.52 2.24 -15.70
CA GLY A 80 13.01 2.88 -16.92
C GLY A 80 11.80 3.79 -16.68
N THR A 81 11.49 4.66 -17.65
CA THR A 81 10.42 5.66 -17.58
C THR A 81 9.07 5.09 -17.13
N GLY A 82 8.74 3.85 -17.51
CA GLY A 82 7.50 3.20 -17.07
C GLY A 82 7.41 3.02 -15.55
N ILE A 83 8.51 2.64 -14.90
CA ILE A 83 8.56 2.50 -13.43
C ILE A 83 8.50 3.90 -12.76
N LEU A 84 9.06 4.94 -13.39
CA LEU A 84 8.89 6.33 -12.92
C LEU A 84 7.44 6.75 -12.85
N VAL A 85 6.73 6.55 -13.97
CA VAL A 85 5.31 6.87 -14.07
C VAL A 85 4.53 6.05 -13.05
N ALA A 86 4.83 4.76 -12.90
CA ALA A 86 4.19 3.92 -11.89
C ALA A 86 4.39 4.46 -10.47
N ALA A 87 5.60 4.90 -10.10
CA ALA A 87 5.87 5.48 -8.78
C ALA A 87 5.02 6.74 -8.52
N TRP A 88 4.91 7.65 -9.50
CA TRP A 88 4.02 8.82 -9.41
C TRP A 88 2.54 8.45 -9.32
N VAL A 89 2.11 7.40 -10.03
CA VAL A 89 0.74 6.86 -9.90
C VAL A 89 0.50 6.36 -8.48
N LEU A 90 1.48 5.70 -7.85
CA LEU A 90 1.36 5.26 -6.45
C LEU A 90 1.26 6.44 -5.47
N VAL A 91 2.00 7.53 -5.70
CA VAL A 91 1.85 8.77 -4.91
C VAL A 91 0.41 9.25 -4.95
N GLY A 92 -0.17 9.38 -6.15
CA GLY A 92 -1.56 9.81 -6.33
C GLY A 92 -2.56 8.84 -5.69
N TYR A 93 -2.35 7.54 -5.88
CA TYR A 93 -3.20 6.48 -5.32
C TYR A 93 -3.24 6.52 -3.78
N PHE A 94 -2.08 6.61 -3.12
CA PHE A 94 -2.03 6.65 -1.66
C PHE A 94 -2.47 8.00 -1.10
N ALA A 95 -2.23 9.11 -1.80
CA ALA A 95 -2.78 10.41 -1.42
C ALA A 95 -4.32 10.39 -1.45
N LEU A 96 -4.92 9.80 -2.48
CA LEU A 96 -6.37 9.55 -2.51
C LEU A 96 -6.80 8.62 -1.37
N GLY A 97 -5.99 7.61 -1.07
CA GLY A 97 -6.19 6.71 0.07
C GLY A 97 -6.24 7.44 1.42
N ILE A 98 -5.40 8.45 1.66
CA ILE A 98 -5.46 9.28 2.87
C ILE A 98 -6.83 9.95 2.98
N LEU A 99 -7.33 10.54 1.90
CA LEU A 99 -8.61 11.23 1.89
C LEU A 99 -9.77 10.25 2.13
N MET A 100 -9.81 9.16 1.36
CA MET A 100 -10.88 8.16 1.42
C MET A 100 -10.94 7.47 2.78
N ASN A 101 -9.79 7.07 3.33
CA ASN A 101 -9.74 6.47 4.65
C ASN A 101 -10.01 7.49 5.75
N GLY A 102 -9.56 8.75 5.60
CA GLY A 102 -9.79 9.82 6.56
C GLY A 102 -11.26 10.17 6.75
N ILE A 103 -12.07 10.04 5.70
CA ILE A 103 -13.53 10.24 5.75
C ILE A 103 -14.34 8.95 5.99
N SER A 104 -13.68 7.81 6.22
CA SER A 104 -14.41 6.54 6.43
C SER A 104 -15.37 6.66 7.64
N ARG A 105 -16.52 6.00 7.55
CA ARG A 105 -17.49 5.92 8.66
C ARG A 105 -17.00 4.98 9.77
N SER A 106 -16.02 4.11 9.48
CA SER A 106 -15.41 3.22 10.46
C SER A 106 -14.29 3.93 11.23
N ARG A 107 -14.45 4.04 12.55
CA ARG A 107 -13.40 4.62 13.43
C ARG A 107 -12.11 3.80 13.41
N PRO A 108 -12.14 2.45 13.51
CA PRO A 108 -10.92 1.64 13.40
C PRO A 108 -10.20 1.79 12.06
N GLU A 109 -10.95 1.77 10.95
CA GLU A 109 -10.37 1.95 9.61
C GLU A 109 -9.72 3.34 9.48
N ARG A 110 -10.42 4.41 9.89
CA ARG A 110 -9.84 5.76 9.93
C ARG A 110 -8.53 5.83 10.73
N ALA A 111 -8.52 5.25 11.92
CA ALA A 111 -7.38 5.31 12.83
C ALA A 111 -6.16 4.52 12.33
N VAL A 112 -6.36 3.48 11.52
CA VAL A 112 -5.30 2.60 11.03
C VAL A 112 -4.93 2.88 9.57
N MET A 113 -5.91 2.96 8.68
CA MET A 113 -5.67 3.06 7.24
C MET A 113 -5.24 4.45 6.79
N THR A 114 -5.71 5.52 7.46
CA THR A 114 -5.24 6.88 7.17
C THR A 114 -3.73 7.03 7.39
N PRO A 115 -3.15 6.68 8.56
CA PRO A 115 -1.70 6.76 8.74
C PRO A 115 -0.94 5.76 7.87
N VAL A 116 -1.49 4.56 7.62
CA VAL A 116 -0.88 3.61 6.67
C VAL A 116 -0.78 4.22 5.27
N CYS A 117 -1.84 4.83 4.75
CA CYS A 117 -1.80 5.52 3.46
C CYS A 117 -0.83 6.71 3.48
N ALA A 118 -0.72 7.44 4.58
CA ALA A 118 0.24 8.53 4.72
C ALA A 118 1.70 8.04 4.64
N VAL A 119 2.03 6.94 5.31
CA VAL A 119 3.35 6.31 5.23
C VAL A 119 3.63 5.84 3.79
N LEU A 120 2.69 5.15 3.16
CA LEU A 120 2.84 4.67 1.77
C LEU A 120 2.96 5.84 0.77
N ALA A 121 2.23 6.93 0.96
CA ALA A 121 2.35 8.14 0.16
C ALA A 121 3.72 8.80 0.32
N ALA A 122 4.24 8.90 1.54
CA ALA A 122 5.57 9.45 1.81
C ALA A 122 6.67 8.58 1.18
N CYS A 123 6.63 7.25 1.36
CA CYS A 123 7.60 6.35 0.77
C CYS A 123 7.57 6.39 -0.77
N SER A 124 6.37 6.37 -1.37
CA SER A 124 6.23 6.47 -2.83
C SER A 124 6.71 7.82 -3.37
N LEU A 125 6.52 8.92 -2.63
CA LEU A 125 7.03 10.23 -3.02
C LEU A 125 8.56 10.26 -3.02
N VAL A 126 9.21 9.71 -1.99
CA VAL A 126 10.67 9.56 -1.96
C VAL A 126 11.15 8.78 -3.18
N LEU A 127 10.49 7.66 -3.51
CA LEU A 127 10.85 6.82 -4.67
C LEU A 127 10.56 7.46 -6.03
N ALA A 128 9.63 8.41 -6.11
CA ALA A 128 9.29 9.12 -7.33
C ALA A 128 10.21 10.31 -7.61
N LEU A 129 10.79 10.90 -6.55
CA LEU A 129 11.72 12.02 -6.61
C LEU A 129 13.20 11.60 -6.77
N ASN A 130 13.49 10.31 -6.62
CA ASN A 130 14.82 9.70 -6.82
C ASN A 130 14.80 8.75 -8.03
#